data_AF-A0A818QMV9-F1
#
_entry.id   AF-A0A818QMV9-F1
#
_cell.length_a   1.000
_cell.length_b   1.000
_cell.length_c   1.000
_cell.angle_alpha   90.00
_cell.angle_beta   90.00
_cell.angle_gamma   90.00
#
_symmetry.space_group_name_H-M   'P 1'
#
loop_
_entity.id
_entity.type
_entity.pdbx_description
1 polymer ?
#
loop_
_entity_poly.entity_id
_entity_poly.type
_entity_poly.pdbx_seq_one_letter_code
_entity_poly.pdbx_strand_id
1 'polypeptide(L)'
;MAASDRNILTTTPTSILIDDASALFNKAKSVWSIISKNAATADIHTIHGNVLPANINSPLDLQSWSSSPVSRSSSLTIYSRLGLRVLQFDYDLEFLYGGSLNGRGAYLDGITVVPSRITVAWCYVFNANVEITSIRNVGTSDNPIAAAHIELKYQLKALSRVEGTTSFDVKGDGRVDILHMK
;
A
#
# COMPACT_ATOMS: atom_id res chain seq x y z
N MET A 1 53.05 -46.19 -30.25
CA MET A 1 51.81 -45.50 -30.66
C MET A 1 51.26 -44.82 -29.41
N ALA A 2 51.64 -43.58 -29.05
CA ALA A 2 51.26 -42.27 -29.61
C ALA A 2 49.73 -42.06 -29.60
N ALA A 3 49.11 -40.95 -29.17
CA ALA A 3 49.39 -39.78 -28.34
C ALA A 3 48.08 -38.94 -28.34
N SER A 4 47.77 -38.17 -27.29
CA SER A 4 47.00 -36.90 -27.32
C SER A 4 45.53 -36.99 -27.85
N ASP A 5 44.57 -36.10 -27.61
CA ASP A 5 44.43 -34.85 -26.87
C ASP A 5 42.94 -34.61 -26.54
N ARG A 6 42.76 -33.81 -25.51
CA ARG A 6 41.64 -32.94 -25.10
C ARG A 6 40.41 -32.81 -26.03
N ASN A 7 39.23 -32.86 -25.42
CA ASN A 7 38.25 -31.78 -25.61
C ASN A 7 37.34 -31.60 -24.39
N ILE A 8 37.62 -30.54 -23.64
CA ILE A 8 36.73 -29.95 -22.64
C ILE A 8 35.62 -29.24 -23.43
N LEU A 9 34.38 -29.71 -23.31
CA LEU A 9 33.22 -28.89 -23.67
C LEU A 9 32.78 -28.15 -22.42
N THR A 10 33.41 -26.99 -22.19
CA THR A 10 32.85 -25.89 -21.42
C THR A 10 31.52 -25.52 -22.05
N THR A 11 30.43 -25.98 -21.45
CA THR A 11 29.12 -25.37 -21.66
C THR A 11 28.81 -24.57 -20.41
N THR A 12 29.16 -23.29 -20.46
CA THR A 12 28.42 -22.30 -19.67
C THR A 12 27.22 -21.92 -20.53
N PRO A 13 25.98 -22.20 -20.13
CA PRO A 13 24.87 -21.40 -20.58
C PRO A 13 24.34 -20.58 -19.39
N THR A 14 24.62 -19.29 -19.51
CA THR A 14 23.66 -18.22 -19.28
C THR A 14 23.12 -18.09 -17.85
N SER A 15 23.71 -17.18 -17.09
CA SER A 15 22.98 -16.47 -16.03
C SER A 15 21.66 -15.97 -16.60
N ILE A 16 20.56 -16.62 -16.25
CA ILE A 16 19.23 -16.06 -16.44
C ILE A 16 19.17 -14.88 -15.47
N LEU A 17 19.57 -13.70 -15.93
CA LEU A 17 19.19 -12.46 -15.31
C LEU A 17 17.68 -12.36 -15.49
N ILE A 18 16.94 -12.82 -14.48
CA ILE A 18 15.51 -12.54 -14.34
C ILE A 18 15.43 -11.06 -13.95
N ASP A 19 15.61 -10.18 -14.94
CA ASP A 19 15.15 -8.80 -14.92
C ASP A 19 13.64 -8.81 -15.17
N ASP A 20 12.89 -9.52 -14.33
CA ASP A 20 11.43 -9.53 -14.41
C ASP A 20 10.88 -8.35 -13.63
N ALA A 21 11.15 -7.15 -14.18
CA ALA A 21 10.61 -5.88 -13.72
C ALA A 21 9.07 -5.89 -13.67
N SER A 22 8.43 -6.78 -14.44
CA SER A 22 6.98 -6.91 -14.53
C SER A 22 6.36 -7.70 -13.37
N ALA A 23 7.12 -8.64 -12.79
CA ALA A 23 6.72 -9.34 -11.58
C ALA A 23 6.81 -8.39 -10.39
N LEU A 24 5.71 -8.27 -9.64
CA LEU A 24 5.61 -7.35 -8.51
C LEU A 24 5.58 -8.12 -7.19
N PHE A 25 6.15 -7.51 -6.16
CA PHE A 25 6.10 -7.97 -4.79
C PHE A 25 5.76 -6.82 -3.84
N ASN A 26 4.93 -7.10 -2.84
CA ASN A 26 4.59 -6.15 -1.78
C ASN A 26 5.21 -6.55 -0.45
N LYS A 27 5.91 -5.62 0.18
CA LYS A 27 6.31 -5.73 1.59
C LYS A 27 5.50 -4.74 2.40
N ALA A 28 4.37 -5.18 2.92
CA ALA A 28 3.61 -4.44 3.90
C ALA A 28 4.04 -4.83 5.32
N LYS A 29 4.33 -3.81 6.14
CA LYS A 29 4.47 -3.97 7.59
C LYS A 29 3.30 -3.27 8.27
N SER A 30 2.57 -3.99 9.12
CA SER A 30 1.52 -3.39 9.93
C SER A 30 2.13 -2.47 11.00
N VAL A 31 1.56 -1.27 11.14
CA VAL A 31 1.92 -0.24 12.11
C VAL A 31 0.71 0.03 13.01
N TRP A 32 0.88 -0.17 14.31
CA TRP A 32 -0.18 -0.04 15.30
C TRP A 32 -0.25 1.40 15.82
N SER A 33 -1.43 2.01 15.78
CA SER A 33 -1.70 3.27 16.47
C SER A 33 -2.98 3.15 17.30
N ILE A 34 -2.81 2.91 18.61
CA ILE A 34 -3.93 2.93 19.56
C ILE A 34 -4.08 4.37 20.07
N ILE A 35 -5.24 4.99 19.82
CA ILE A 35 -5.56 6.30 20.39
C ILE A 35 -6.69 6.10 21.40
N SER A 36 -6.33 6.00 22.68
CA SER A 36 -7.28 5.87 23.79
C SER A 36 -7.34 7.17 24.59
N LYS A 37 -8.50 7.84 24.56
CA LYS A 37 -8.79 8.96 25.46
C LYS A 37 -10.16 8.75 26.11
N ASN A 38 -10.11 8.32 27.37
CA ASN A 38 -11.16 8.35 28.40
C ASN A 38 -12.62 8.19 27.89
N ALA A 39 -13.16 6.98 28.09
CA ALA A 39 -14.54 6.54 27.81
C ALA A 39 -14.98 6.39 26.33
N ALA A 40 -14.17 6.83 25.38
CA ALA A 40 -14.24 6.43 23.97
C ALA A 40 -12.90 5.81 23.56
N THR A 41 -12.95 4.77 22.72
CA THR A 41 -11.73 4.07 22.26
C THR A 41 -11.72 4.05 20.74
N ALA A 42 -10.60 4.46 20.16
CA ALA A 42 -10.30 4.31 18.75
C ALA A 42 -9.05 3.44 18.60
N ASP A 43 -9.21 2.29 17.97
CA ASP A 43 -8.11 1.41 17.58
C ASP A 43 -7.92 1.49 16.07
N ILE A 44 -6.73 1.89 15.63
CA ILE A 44 -6.46 2.11 14.20
C ILE A 44 -5.17 1.41 13.83
N HIS A 45 -5.30 0.41 12.96
CA HIS A 45 -4.19 -0.30 12.38
C HIS A 45 -3.91 0.27 11.01
N THR A 46 -2.72 0.83 10.87
CA THR A 46 -2.21 1.35 9.61
C THR A 46 -1.19 0.37 9.07
N ILE A 47 -0.83 0.53 7.80
CA ILE A 47 0.22 -0.26 7.18
C ILE A 47 1.24 0.69 6.57
N HIS A 48 2.48 0.24 6.52
CA HIS A 48 3.50 0.83 5.68
C HIS A 48 3.90 -0.22 4.64
N GLY A 49 3.47 -0.02 3.40
CA GLY A 49 3.69 -0.96 2.30
C GLY A 49 4.44 -0.37 1.13
N ASN A 50 4.92 -1.23 0.25
CA ASN A 50 5.54 -0.86 -1.01
C ASN A 50 5.15 -1.87 -2.09
N VAL A 51 5.30 -1.50 -3.36
CA VAL A 51 5.11 -2.42 -4.48
C VAL A 51 6.30 -2.27 -5.42
N LEU A 52 7.21 -3.23 -5.31
CA LEU A 52 8.52 -3.24 -5.96
C LEU A 52 8.60 -4.37 -6.99
N PRO A 53 9.60 -4.36 -7.90
CA PRO A 53 9.95 -5.55 -8.66
C PRO A 53 10.23 -6.74 -7.74
N ALA A 54 9.85 -7.95 -8.15
CA ALA A 54 10.00 -9.15 -7.34
C ALA A 54 11.46 -9.49 -7.00
N ASN A 55 12.41 -9.05 -7.84
CA ASN A 55 13.84 -9.22 -7.64
C ASN A 55 14.49 -8.14 -6.74
N ILE A 56 13.74 -7.09 -6.37
CA ILE A 56 14.22 -5.97 -5.56
C ILE A 56 13.64 -6.02 -4.16
N ASN A 57 14.50 -5.82 -3.17
CA ASN A 57 14.14 -5.94 -1.76
C ASN A 57 14.02 -4.61 -1.03
N SER A 58 14.61 -3.55 -1.57
CA SER A 58 14.66 -2.22 -0.95
C SER A 58 14.26 -1.14 -1.95
N PRO A 59 13.43 -0.16 -1.57
CA PRO A 59 13.16 1.03 -2.38
C PRO A 59 14.42 1.84 -2.73
N LEU A 60 15.50 1.70 -1.94
CA LEU A 60 16.79 2.35 -2.17
C LEU A 60 17.51 1.84 -3.42
N ASP A 61 17.15 0.65 -3.89
CA ASP A 61 17.70 0.08 -5.13
C ASP A 61 17.02 0.69 -6.38
N LEU A 62 15.95 1.46 -6.18
CA LEU A 62 15.22 2.18 -7.22
C LEU A 62 15.55 3.68 -7.19
N GLN A 63 15.36 4.34 -8.33
CA GLN A 63 15.66 5.76 -8.51
C GLN A 63 14.47 6.51 -9.11
N SER A 64 14.57 7.83 -9.23
CA SER A 64 13.53 8.70 -9.85
C SER A 64 12.23 8.82 -9.05
N TRP A 65 12.27 8.51 -7.75
CA TRP A 65 11.16 8.75 -6.84
C TRP A 65 10.68 10.21 -6.89
N SER A 66 9.38 10.40 -6.72
CA SER A 66 8.76 11.70 -6.52
C SER A 66 9.41 12.44 -5.35
N SER A 67 9.69 13.74 -5.53
CA SER A 67 10.35 14.57 -4.51
C SER A 67 9.54 14.79 -3.24
N SER A 68 8.21 14.60 -3.30
CA SER A 68 7.33 14.61 -2.15
C SER A 68 6.26 13.51 -2.28
N PRO A 69 5.79 12.91 -1.17
CA PRO A 69 4.67 11.98 -1.20
C PRO A 69 3.42 12.63 -1.79
N VAL A 70 2.62 11.84 -2.50
CA VAL A 70 1.24 12.20 -2.77
C VAL A 70 0.49 12.03 -1.47
N SER A 71 -0.18 13.09 -1.01
CA SER A 71 -1.09 13.04 0.13
C SER A 71 -2.52 13.36 -0.33
N ARG A 72 -3.47 12.53 0.08
CA ARG A 72 -4.90 12.67 -0.23
C ARG A 72 -5.73 12.56 1.03
N SER A 73 -6.20 13.70 1.50
CA SER A 73 -7.08 13.81 2.65
C SER A 73 -8.47 13.28 2.35
N SER A 74 -9.03 12.55 3.31
CA SER A 74 -10.39 12.00 3.28
C SER A 74 -10.99 12.04 4.69
N SER A 75 -12.32 12.03 4.77
CA SER A 75 -13.04 12.09 6.04
C SER A 75 -14.20 11.11 6.06
N LEU A 76 -14.29 10.34 7.15
CA LEU A 76 -15.43 9.49 7.48
C LEU A 76 -16.18 10.13 8.65
N THR A 77 -17.43 10.54 8.41
CA THR A 77 -18.31 11.10 9.44
C THR A 77 -19.56 10.24 9.58
N ILE A 78 -19.87 9.83 10.81
CA ILE A 78 -21.07 9.04 11.11
C ILE A 78 -21.93 9.82 12.11
N TYR A 79 -23.23 9.86 11.84
CA TYR A 79 -24.25 10.46 12.69
C TYR A 79 -25.13 9.37 13.33
N SER A 80 -25.53 9.60 14.57
CA SER A 80 -26.57 8.81 15.23
C SER A 80 -27.95 9.07 14.62
N ARG A 81 -28.94 8.24 14.97
CA ARG A 81 -30.34 8.44 14.56
C ARG A 81 -30.95 9.78 15.03
N LEU A 82 -30.35 10.41 16.03
CA LEU A 82 -30.77 11.72 16.54
C LEU A 82 -30.03 12.90 15.86
N GLY A 83 -29.24 12.63 14.81
CA GLY A 83 -28.50 13.66 14.08
C GLY A 83 -27.24 14.17 14.79
N LEU A 84 -26.87 13.61 15.94
CA LEU A 84 -25.62 13.92 16.64
C LEU A 84 -24.45 13.18 15.99
N ARG A 85 -23.34 13.88 15.73
CA ARG A 85 -22.10 13.28 15.20
C ARG A 85 -21.47 12.38 16.25
N VAL A 86 -21.29 11.10 15.90
CA VAL A 86 -20.73 10.08 16.80
C VAL A 86 -19.32 9.67 16.42
N LEU A 87 -18.93 9.88 15.16
CA LEU A 87 -17.58 9.65 14.66
C LEU A 87 -17.20 10.77 13.69
N GLN A 88 -15.98 11.27 13.85
CA GLN A 88 -15.23 11.95 12.79
C GLN A 88 -13.85 11.30 12.73
N PHE A 89 -13.52 10.75 11.57
CA PHE A 89 -12.23 10.16 11.28
C PHE A 89 -11.67 10.79 10.01
N ASP A 90 -10.77 11.76 10.19
CA ASP A 90 -10.02 12.40 9.11
C ASP A 90 -8.68 11.70 8.98
N TYR A 91 -8.30 11.35 7.76
CA TYR A 91 -7.09 10.61 7.45
C TYR A 91 -6.54 10.99 6.08
N ASP A 92 -5.23 10.81 5.92
CA ASP A 92 -4.50 11.09 4.70
C ASP A 92 -3.95 9.78 4.12
N LEU A 93 -4.29 9.47 2.87
CA LEU A 93 -3.62 8.42 2.10
C LEU A 93 -2.32 9.00 1.56
N GLU A 94 -1.20 8.39 1.93
CA GLU A 94 0.14 8.83 1.52
C GLU A 94 0.90 7.71 0.80
N PHE A 95 1.65 8.08 -0.24
CA PHE A 95 2.58 7.19 -0.94
C PHE A 95 3.61 7.97 -1.77
N LEU A 96 4.76 7.35 -2.00
CA LEU A 96 5.76 7.76 -2.97
C LEU A 96 5.59 6.96 -4.27
N TYR A 97 5.86 7.60 -5.39
CA TYR A 97 5.70 7.04 -6.72
C TYR A 97 6.91 7.37 -7.60
N GLY A 98 6.99 6.80 -8.80
CA GLY A 98 8.01 7.11 -9.80
C GLY A 98 9.32 6.36 -9.63
N GLY A 99 9.44 5.50 -8.61
CA GLY A 99 10.57 4.59 -8.46
C GLY A 99 10.76 3.78 -9.74
N SER A 100 12.00 3.68 -10.21
CA SER A 100 12.36 3.02 -11.47
C SER A 100 13.60 2.16 -11.29
N LEU A 101 13.62 0.99 -11.94
CA LEU A 101 14.75 0.09 -11.95
C LEU A 101 15.50 0.28 -13.26
N ASN A 102 16.71 0.84 -13.21
CA ASN A 102 17.50 1.15 -14.42
C ASN A 102 16.72 1.98 -15.46
N GLY A 103 15.90 2.93 -14.99
CA GLY A 103 15.05 3.77 -15.84
C GLY A 103 13.80 3.08 -16.39
N ARG A 104 13.49 1.85 -15.94
CA ARG A 104 12.30 1.09 -16.36
C ARG A 104 11.28 1.01 -15.23
N GLY A 105 10.03 1.19 -15.63
CA GLY A 105 8.88 1.04 -14.76
C GLY A 105 8.66 2.17 -13.77
N ALA A 106 7.51 2.09 -13.10
CA ALA A 106 7.06 3.04 -12.11
C ALA A 106 6.49 2.28 -10.91
N TYR A 107 7.19 2.34 -9.78
CA TYR A 107 6.92 1.57 -8.57
C TYR A 107 6.40 2.45 -7.42
N LEU A 108 5.94 1.81 -6.35
CA LEU A 108 5.34 2.46 -5.19
C LEU A 108 6.15 2.19 -3.93
N ASP A 109 6.27 3.19 -3.07
CA ASP A 109 6.83 3.04 -1.73
C ASP A 109 6.03 3.88 -0.72
N GLY A 110 6.19 3.58 0.57
CA GLY A 110 5.59 4.34 1.65
C GLY A 110 4.07 4.43 1.60
N ILE A 111 3.40 3.42 1.06
CA ILE A 111 1.93 3.35 1.03
C ILE A 111 1.44 3.25 2.46
N THR A 112 0.73 4.26 2.92
CA THR A 112 0.18 4.33 4.27
C THR A 112 -1.10 5.17 4.32
N VAL A 113 -1.88 4.98 5.38
CA VAL A 113 -3.00 5.85 5.73
C VAL A 113 -2.70 6.42 7.10
N VAL A 114 -2.58 7.74 7.19
CA VAL A 114 -2.21 8.46 8.41
C VAL A 114 -3.44 9.12 9.01
N PRO A 115 -3.85 8.77 10.24
CA PRO A 115 -4.90 9.50 10.94
C PRO A 115 -4.47 10.93 11.25
N SER A 116 -5.24 11.93 10.81
CA SER A 116 -4.99 13.33 11.11
C SER A 116 -5.90 13.86 12.22
N ARG A 117 -7.15 13.36 12.30
CA ARG A 117 -8.07 13.67 13.40
C ARG A 117 -9.01 12.50 13.67
N ILE A 118 -9.20 12.20 14.95
CA ILE A 118 -10.21 11.24 15.39
C ILE A 118 -11.02 11.85 16.51
N THR A 119 -12.34 11.79 16.38
CA THR A 119 -13.30 12.13 17.44
C THR A 119 -14.34 11.02 17.49
N VAL A 120 -14.46 10.39 18.66
CA VAL A 120 -15.45 9.33 18.92
C VAL A 120 -16.29 9.78 20.09
N ALA A 121 -17.61 9.71 19.94
CA ALA A 121 -18.54 10.06 21.02
C ALA A 121 -18.48 9.04 22.16
N TRP A 122 -18.87 9.48 23.35
CA TRP A 122 -18.96 8.64 24.54
C TRP A 122 -19.84 7.40 24.30
N CYS A 123 -19.45 6.25 24.85
CA CYS A 123 -20.05 4.92 24.65
C CYS A 123 -19.93 4.30 23.24
N TYR A 124 -19.09 4.86 22.36
CA TYR A 124 -18.75 4.23 21.09
C TYR A 124 -17.33 3.67 21.11
N VAL A 125 -17.13 2.56 20.40
CA VAL A 125 -15.82 1.97 20.12
C VAL A 125 -15.61 1.96 18.62
N PHE A 126 -14.58 2.64 18.15
CA PHE A 126 -14.19 2.69 16.74
C PHE A 126 -12.97 1.79 16.52
N ASN A 127 -13.02 0.97 15.48
CA ASN A 127 -11.89 0.19 15.01
C ASN A 127 -11.71 0.45 13.53
N ALA A 128 -10.48 0.64 13.07
CA ALA A 128 -10.15 0.75 11.67
C ALA A 128 -8.89 -0.07 11.35
N ASN A 129 -8.87 -0.69 10.19
CA ASN A 129 -7.78 -1.54 9.75
C ASN A 129 -7.52 -1.31 8.27
N VAL A 130 -6.28 -0.97 7.93
CA VAL A 130 -5.83 -0.66 6.58
C VAL A 130 -5.03 -1.84 6.04
N GLU A 131 -5.35 -2.31 4.85
CA GLU A 131 -4.69 -3.44 4.21
C GLU A 131 -4.44 -3.15 2.73
N ILE A 132 -3.30 -3.59 2.19
CA ILE A 132 -3.14 -3.73 0.73
C ILE A 132 -3.65 -5.12 0.37
N THR A 133 -4.81 -5.20 -0.26
CA THR A 133 -5.48 -6.48 -0.55
C THR A 133 -5.07 -7.07 -1.89
N SER A 134 -4.61 -6.25 -2.84
CA SER A 134 -4.06 -6.73 -4.11
C SER A 134 -3.02 -5.78 -4.69
N ILE A 135 -2.13 -6.35 -5.50
CA ILE A 135 -1.17 -5.61 -6.33
C ILE A 135 -1.26 -6.11 -7.77
N ARG A 136 -0.96 -5.24 -8.73
CA ARG A 136 -1.02 -5.58 -10.16
C ARG A 136 -0.12 -4.68 -10.99
N ASN A 137 0.39 -5.20 -12.10
CA ASN A 137 1.03 -4.38 -13.13
C ASN A 137 -0.07 -3.85 -14.07
N VAL A 138 -0.26 -2.54 -14.12
CA VAL A 138 -1.21 -1.87 -15.05
C VAL A 138 -0.52 -1.30 -16.30
N GLY A 139 0.81 -1.44 -16.37
CA GLY A 139 1.63 -1.07 -17.53
C GLY A 139 1.88 -2.26 -18.45
N THR A 140 3.04 -2.27 -19.11
CA THR A 140 3.48 -3.39 -19.95
C THR A 140 4.59 -4.18 -19.24
N SER A 141 5.05 -5.28 -19.85
CA SER A 141 6.22 -6.01 -19.33
C SER A 141 7.50 -5.16 -19.43
N ASP A 142 7.64 -4.38 -20.50
CA ASP A 142 8.83 -3.55 -20.75
C ASP A 142 8.84 -2.26 -19.94
N ASN A 143 7.65 -1.73 -19.64
CA ASN A 143 7.46 -0.54 -18.81
C ASN A 143 6.33 -0.78 -17.80
N PRO A 144 6.63 -1.51 -16.72
CA PRO A 144 5.63 -1.88 -15.72
C PRO A 144 5.20 -0.68 -14.90
N ILE A 145 3.91 -0.62 -14.56
CA ILE A 145 3.38 0.39 -13.65
C ILE A 145 2.74 -0.37 -12.51
N ALA A 146 3.35 -0.30 -11.32
CA ALA A 146 2.81 -0.93 -10.14
C ALA A 146 1.50 -0.24 -9.73
N ALA A 147 0.50 -1.03 -9.37
CA ALA A 147 -0.73 -0.54 -8.76
C ALA A 147 -1.05 -1.36 -7.51
N ALA A 148 -1.54 -0.68 -6.48
CA ALA A 148 -1.97 -1.29 -5.22
C ALA A 148 -3.44 -0.94 -4.95
N HIS A 149 -4.22 -1.95 -4.58
CA HIS A 149 -5.56 -1.78 -4.02
C HIS A 149 -5.45 -1.78 -2.49
N ILE A 150 -5.88 -0.69 -1.87
CA ILE A 150 -5.88 -0.49 -0.43
C ILE A 150 -7.32 -0.45 0.07
N GLU A 151 -7.59 -1.16 1.16
CA GLU A 151 -8.87 -1.15 1.84
C GLU A 151 -8.70 -0.62 3.26
N LEU A 152 -9.46 0.42 3.60
CA LEU A 152 -9.70 0.86 4.95
C LEU A 152 -11.03 0.24 5.42
N LYS A 153 -10.94 -0.83 6.19
CA LYS A 153 -12.08 -1.49 6.83
C LYS A 153 -12.31 -0.84 8.19
N TYR A 154 -13.54 -0.46 8.50
CA TYR A 154 -13.86 0.15 9.78
C TYR A 154 -15.10 -0.45 10.42
N GLN A 155 -15.15 -0.35 11.75
CA GLN A 155 -16.26 -0.75 12.58
C GLN A 155 -16.50 0.28 13.68
N LEU A 156 -17.73 0.78 13.77
CA LEU A 156 -18.20 1.59 14.89
C LEU A 156 -19.23 0.78 15.69
N LYS A 157 -18.94 0.54 16.98
CA LYS A 157 -19.78 -0.26 17.88
C LYS A 157 -20.36 0.61 19.00
N ALA A 158 -21.66 0.52 19.21
CA ALA A 158 -22.38 0.94 20.42
C ALA A 158 -23.42 -0.14 20.77
N LEU A 159 -24.71 0.22 20.86
CA LEU A 159 -25.82 -0.77 20.94
C LEU A 159 -25.99 -1.55 19.63
N SER A 160 -25.77 -0.88 18.50
CA SER A 160 -25.69 -1.47 17.16
C SER A 160 -24.26 -1.45 16.65
N ARG A 161 -23.99 -2.25 15.61
CA ARG A 161 -22.74 -2.24 14.86
C ARG A 161 -22.96 -1.61 13.50
N VAL A 162 -22.06 -0.71 13.12
CA VAL A 162 -21.93 -0.21 11.75
C VAL A 162 -20.53 -0.58 11.28
N GLU A 163 -20.44 -1.12 10.08
CA GLU A 163 -19.18 -1.47 9.44
C GLU A 163 -19.20 -0.97 8.00
N GLY A 164 -18.02 -0.78 7.43
CA GLY A 164 -17.88 -0.36 6.05
C GLY A 164 -16.43 -0.45 5.61
N THR A 165 -16.25 -0.29 4.29
CA THR A 165 -14.93 -0.32 3.67
C THR A 165 -14.81 0.86 2.71
N THR A 166 -13.72 1.62 2.86
CA THR A 166 -13.31 2.61 1.86
C THR A 166 -12.14 2.03 1.09
N SER A 167 -12.21 2.04 -0.24
CA SER A 167 -11.17 1.49 -1.11
C SER A 167 -10.44 2.57 -1.87
N PHE A 168 -9.15 2.36 -2.09
CA PHE A 168 -8.27 3.23 -2.85
C PHE A 168 -7.45 2.41 -3.83
N ASP A 169 -7.31 2.91 -5.05
CA ASP A 169 -6.32 2.42 -5.98
C ASP A 169 -5.25 3.49 -6.17
N VAL A 170 -3.99 3.12 -5.91
CA VAL A 170 -2.83 3.99 -6.17
C VAL A 170 -1.91 3.36 -7.21
N LYS A 171 -1.25 4.19 -8.01
CA LYS A 171 -0.39 3.76 -9.11
C LYS A 171 0.99 4.39 -9.00
N GLY A 172 2.02 3.66 -9.46
CA GLY A 172 3.41 4.06 -9.44
C GLY A 172 3.73 5.28 -10.30
N ASP A 173 2.78 5.77 -11.09
CA ASP A 173 2.86 7.05 -11.81
C ASP A 173 2.17 8.22 -11.09
N GLY A 174 1.74 8.03 -9.85
CA GLY A 174 1.16 9.08 -9.00
C GLY A 174 -0.37 9.22 -9.10
N ARG A 175 -1.03 8.44 -9.96
CA ARG A 175 -2.50 8.46 -10.06
C ARG A 175 -3.15 7.80 -8.85
N VAL A 176 -4.28 8.37 -8.42
CA VAL A 176 -5.11 7.89 -7.30
C VAL A 176 -6.56 7.85 -7.74
N ASP A 177 -7.19 6.68 -7.59
CA ASP A 177 -8.63 6.50 -7.79
C ASP A 177 -9.26 6.17 -6.43
N ILE A 178 -10.12 7.06 -5.92
CA ILE A 178 -10.82 6.84 -4.65
C ILE A 178 -12.16 6.18 -4.96
N LEU A 179 -12.31 4.93 -4.52
CA LEU A 179 -13.51 4.13 -4.73
C LEU A 179 -14.35 4.17 -3.46
N HIS A 180 -15.31 5.09 -3.43
CA HIS A 180 -16.34 5.08 -2.40
C HIS A 180 -17.38 3.99 -2.75
N MET A 181 -17.45 2.92 -1.96
CA MET A 181 -18.61 2.03 -1.96
C MET A 181 -19.51 2.32 -0.75
N LYS A 182 -20.81 2.12 -1.00
CA LYS A 182 -21.93 2.48 -0.14
C LYS A 182 -21.99 1.69 1.16
#